data_AF-A0A942PTC0-F1
#
_entry.id   AF-A0A942PTC0-F1
#
_cell.length_a   1.000
_cell.length_b   1.000
_cell.length_c   1.000
_cell.angle_alpha   90.00
_cell.angle_beta   90.00
_cell.angle_gamma   90.00
#
_symmetry.space_group_name_H-M   'P 1'
#
loop_
_entity.id
_entity.type
_entity.pdbx_description
1 polymer ?
#
loop_
_entity_poly.entity_id
_entity_poly.type
_entity_poly.pdbx_seq_one_letter_code
_entity_poly.pdbx_strand_id
1 'polypeptide(L)'
;LAGATYPLQAAWTATNGNGGTAGFTVDGEGVAVFQDAAGTVQKLYPRFADLKQLVLAFQAQDAKVAVAVNADGSVTATFMGKQYVLKPDYTLAVIPAEHAGDAWWLGADGKVYIKNGDGKTAQGFAVK
;
A
#
# COMPACT_ATOMS: atom_id res chain seq x y z
N LEU A 1 11.80 11.65 -0.25
CA LEU A 1 11.70 10.23 -0.65
C LEU A 1 13.11 9.66 -0.68
N ALA A 2 13.47 8.79 0.26
CA ALA A 2 14.86 8.43 0.59
C ALA A 2 15.29 7.09 -0.05
N GLY A 3 15.48 7.06 -1.37
CA GLY A 3 16.10 5.92 -2.07
C GLY A 3 15.31 4.60 -2.11
N ALA A 4 14.09 4.55 -1.56
CA ALA A 4 13.20 3.39 -1.65
C ALA A 4 12.34 3.41 -2.93
N THR A 5 11.94 2.23 -3.40
CA THR A 5 10.98 2.08 -4.50
C THR A 5 9.56 2.03 -3.96
N TYR A 6 8.68 2.89 -4.49
CA TYR A 6 7.30 3.06 -4.06
C TYR A 6 6.36 2.68 -5.21
N PRO A 7 5.58 1.59 -5.08
CA PRO A 7 4.45 1.35 -5.98
C PRO A 7 3.35 2.35 -5.64
N LEU A 8 3.07 3.27 -6.56
CA LEU A 8 2.04 4.30 -6.42
C LEU A 8 0.92 4.11 -7.44
N GLN A 9 -0.30 4.44 -7.05
CA GLN A 9 -1.46 4.52 -7.92
C GLN A 9 -1.97 5.96 -7.96
N ALA A 10 -2.07 6.51 -9.16
CA ALA A 10 -2.63 7.83 -9.34
C ALA A 10 -4.14 7.82 -9.05
N ALA A 11 -4.61 8.83 -8.34
CA ALA A 11 -6.03 9.08 -8.16
C ALA A 11 -6.69 9.35 -9.50
N TRP A 12 -7.94 8.89 -9.65
CA TRP A 12 -8.74 9.12 -10.84
C TRP A 12 -9.01 10.61 -11.09
N THR A 13 -9.06 11.41 -10.02
CA THR A 13 -9.29 12.84 -10.08
C THR A 13 -7.97 13.61 -9.91
N ALA A 14 -7.86 14.68 -10.68
CA ALA A 14 -6.88 15.73 -10.47
C ALA A 14 -7.62 17.05 -10.22
N THR A 15 -7.06 17.91 -9.39
CA THR A 15 -7.59 19.25 -9.12
C THR A 15 -6.68 20.29 -9.73
N ASN A 16 -7.25 21.36 -10.27
CA ASN A 16 -6.44 22.50 -10.66
C ASN A 16 -6.01 23.23 -9.39
N GLY A 17 -4.70 23.29 -9.13
CA GLY A 17 -4.09 24.12 -8.10
C GLY A 17 -3.94 25.57 -8.57
N ASN A 18 -3.55 26.45 -7.64
CA ASN A 18 -3.32 27.88 -7.90
C ASN A 18 -1.94 28.15 -8.52
N GLY A 19 -1.56 27.41 -9.57
CA GLY A 19 -0.20 27.45 -10.11
C GLY A 19 0.86 27.09 -9.07
N GLY A 20 2.12 27.01 -9.48
CA GLY A 20 3.23 26.75 -8.56
C GLY A 20 4.37 25.96 -9.21
N THR A 21 5.40 25.68 -8.42
CA THR A 21 6.55 24.88 -8.86
C THR A 21 6.14 23.42 -8.98
N ALA A 22 6.38 22.82 -10.14
CA ALA A 22 6.19 21.39 -10.34
C ALA A 22 7.00 20.58 -9.32
N GLY A 23 6.42 19.53 -8.76
CA GLY A 23 7.10 18.75 -7.73
C GLY A 23 6.27 17.64 -7.10
N PHE A 24 6.92 16.93 -6.19
CA PHE A 24 6.31 15.91 -5.34
C PHE A 24 6.32 16.38 -3.89
N THR A 25 5.17 16.35 -3.24
CA THR A 25 4.99 16.71 -1.83
C THR A 25 4.17 15.64 -1.12
N VAL A 26 4.01 15.80 0.20
CA VAL A 26 3.08 15.03 1.00
C VAL A 26 2.08 16.03 1.58
N ASP A 27 0.78 15.74 1.45
CA ASP A 27 -0.26 16.61 1.98
C ASP A 27 -0.45 16.46 3.51
N GLY A 28 -1.36 17.24 4.08
CA GLY A 28 -1.68 17.17 5.51
C GLY A 28 -2.31 15.85 5.96
N GLU A 29 -2.73 14.98 5.04
CA GLU A 29 -3.26 13.64 5.30
C GLU A 29 -2.18 12.55 5.21
N GLY A 30 -0.93 12.94 4.90
CA GLY A 30 0.15 12.00 4.67
C GLY A 30 0.10 11.33 3.30
N VAL A 31 -0.68 11.87 2.35
CA VAL A 31 -0.79 11.34 0.99
C VAL A 31 0.23 11.99 0.07
N ALA A 32 0.90 11.20 -0.77
CA ALA A 32 1.83 11.74 -1.76
C ALA A 32 1.04 12.51 -2.83
N VAL A 33 1.54 13.67 -3.21
CA VAL A 33 0.92 14.57 -4.18
C VAL A 33 1.93 14.94 -5.24
N PHE A 34 1.52 14.82 -6.51
CA PHE A 34 2.25 15.35 -7.64
C PHE A 34 1.58 16.62 -8.13
N GLN A 35 2.36 17.67 -8.34
CA GLN A 35 1.93 18.88 -9.02
C GLN A 35 2.75 19.07 -10.30
N ASP A 36 2.08 19.30 -11.42
CA ASP A 36 2.75 19.60 -12.68
C ASP A 36 3.02 21.11 -12.86
N ALA A 37 3.66 21.48 -13.97
CA ALA A 37 4.01 22.87 -14.27
C ALA A 37 2.79 23.74 -14.63
N ALA A 38 1.65 23.14 -14.98
CA ALA A 38 0.39 23.85 -15.19
C ALA A 38 -0.36 24.09 -13.86
N GLY A 39 0.13 23.52 -12.75
CA GLY A 39 -0.49 23.60 -11.45
C GLY A 39 -1.55 22.52 -11.21
N THR A 40 -1.69 21.54 -12.10
CA THR A 40 -2.59 20.41 -11.87
C THR A 40 -2.01 19.51 -10.78
N VAL A 41 -2.86 19.18 -9.80
CA VAL A 41 -2.51 18.43 -8.59
C VAL A 41 -3.17 17.05 -8.65
N GLN A 42 -2.38 16.00 -8.44
CA GLN A 42 -2.85 14.62 -8.43
C GLN A 42 -2.38 13.90 -7.16
N LYS A 43 -3.33 13.29 -6.44
CA LYS A 43 -3.02 12.40 -5.32
C LYS A 43 -2.45 11.08 -5.83
N LEU A 44 -1.46 10.55 -5.14
CA LEU A 44 -0.79 9.29 -5.43
C LEU A 44 -0.92 8.40 -4.20
N TYR A 45 -1.75 7.38 -4.30
CA TYR A 45 -1.98 6.43 -3.23
C TYR A 45 -0.91 5.34 -3.21
N PRO A 46 -0.58 4.79 -2.03
CA PRO A 46 0.25 3.60 -1.97
C PRO A 46 -0.52 2.45 -2.60
N ARG A 47 0.13 1.71 -3.49
CA ARG A 47 -0.42 0.50 -4.10
C ARG A 47 0.34 -0.69 -3.55
N PHE A 48 -0.33 -1.80 -3.35
CA PHE A 48 0.37 -3.00 -2.94
C PHE A 48 1.36 -3.49 -4.01
N ALA A 49 2.60 -3.76 -3.60
CA ALA A 49 3.70 -4.14 -4.47
C ALA A 49 3.51 -5.48 -5.18
N ASP A 50 2.94 -6.48 -4.50
CA ASP A 50 2.86 -7.86 -5.00
C ASP A 50 1.51 -8.51 -4.68
N LEU A 51 0.45 -8.09 -5.40
CA LEU A 51 -0.93 -8.55 -5.18
C LEU A 51 -1.06 -10.08 -5.09
N LYS A 52 -0.23 -10.82 -5.80
CA LYS A 52 -0.22 -12.29 -5.77
C LYS A 52 0.13 -12.80 -4.37
N GLN A 53 1.13 -12.23 -3.70
CA GLN A 53 1.53 -12.66 -2.35
C GLN A 53 0.47 -12.37 -1.29
N LEU A 54 -0.26 -11.24 -1.39
CA LEU A 54 -1.40 -10.96 -0.50
C LEU A 54 -2.48 -12.02 -0.65
N VAL A 55 -2.87 -12.33 -1.88
CA VAL A 55 -3.88 -13.34 -2.16
C VAL A 55 -3.42 -14.70 -1.63
N LEU A 56 -2.16 -15.09 -1.86
CA LEU A 56 -1.61 -16.35 -1.36
C LEU A 56 -1.56 -16.40 0.18
N ALA A 57 -1.16 -15.30 0.84
CA ALA A 57 -1.10 -15.22 2.30
C ALA A 57 -2.49 -15.42 2.93
N PHE A 58 -3.53 -14.81 2.34
CA PHE A 58 -4.90 -15.05 2.79
C PHE A 58 -5.43 -16.44 2.42
N GLN A 59 -5.17 -16.92 1.20
CA GLN A 59 -5.63 -18.24 0.73
C GLN A 59 -5.07 -19.38 1.55
N ALA A 60 -3.86 -19.23 2.09
CA ALA A 60 -3.26 -20.19 3.01
C ALA A 60 -4.08 -20.39 4.30
N GLN A 61 -4.92 -19.41 4.67
CA GLN A 61 -5.76 -19.44 5.88
C GLN A 61 -7.25 -19.58 5.56
N ASP A 62 -7.70 -19.07 4.41
CA ASP A 62 -9.08 -19.18 3.92
C ASP A 62 -9.09 -19.30 2.39
N ALA A 63 -9.36 -20.51 1.91
CA ALA A 63 -9.45 -20.82 0.48
C ALA A 63 -10.57 -20.04 -0.25
N LYS A 64 -11.53 -19.45 0.49
CA LYS A 64 -12.65 -18.67 -0.06
C LYS A 64 -12.40 -17.17 -0.03
N VAL A 65 -11.19 -16.71 0.29
CA VAL A 65 -10.90 -15.28 0.33
C VAL A 65 -11.24 -14.61 -1.00
N ALA A 66 -11.93 -13.47 -0.92
CA ALA A 66 -12.14 -12.57 -2.05
C ALA A 66 -11.38 -11.27 -1.81
N VAL A 67 -10.65 -10.79 -2.81
CA VAL A 67 -9.81 -9.59 -2.72
C VAL A 67 -10.17 -8.63 -3.85
N ALA A 68 -10.41 -7.36 -3.51
CA ALA A 68 -10.68 -6.29 -4.45
C ALA A 68 -9.75 -5.10 -4.17
N VAL A 69 -9.10 -4.58 -5.22
CA VAL A 69 -8.28 -3.37 -5.13
C VAL A 69 -9.17 -2.16 -5.38
N ASN A 70 -9.12 -1.19 -4.48
CA ASN A 70 -9.91 0.03 -4.55
C ASN A 70 -9.16 1.15 -5.29
N ALA A 71 -9.90 2.17 -5.72
CA ALA A 71 -9.32 3.30 -6.46
C ALA A 71 -8.34 4.15 -5.62
N ASP A 72 -8.47 4.10 -4.29
CA ASP A 72 -7.61 4.80 -3.33
C ASP A 72 -6.38 3.98 -2.90
N GLY A 73 -6.04 2.92 -3.64
CA GLY A 73 -4.90 2.04 -3.37
C GLY A 73 -5.11 1.05 -2.22
N SER A 74 -6.20 1.17 -1.46
CA SER A 74 -6.55 0.18 -0.43
C SER A 74 -7.03 -1.14 -1.04
N VAL A 75 -7.04 -2.19 -0.22
CA VAL A 75 -7.50 -3.51 -0.61
C VAL A 75 -8.61 -3.95 0.32
N THR A 76 -9.77 -4.26 -0.26
CA THR A 76 -10.88 -4.90 0.45
C THR A 76 -10.70 -6.41 0.38
N ALA A 77 -10.62 -7.07 1.54
CA ALA A 77 -10.53 -8.52 1.63
C ALA A 77 -11.72 -9.08 2.41
N THR A 78 -12.46 -10.02 1.82
CA THR A 78 -13.43 -10.84 2.54
C THR A 78 -12.73 -12.11 3.00
N PHE A 79 -12.42 -12.18 4.29
CA PHE A 79 -11.63 -13.22 4.92
C PHE A 79 -12.41 -13.83 6.09
N MET A 80 -12.57 -15.16 6.09
CA MET A 80 -13.35 -15.92 7.08
C MET A 80 -14.77 -15.36 7.28
N GLY A 81 -15.41 -14.95 6.18
CA GLY A 81 -16.76 -14.38 6.19
C GLY A 81 -16.86 -12.94 6.72
N LYS A 82 -15.74 -12.29 7.02
CA LYS A 82 -15.69 -10.87 7.44
C LYS A 82 -14.97 -10.03 6.41
N GLN A 83 -15.40 -8.79 6.25
CA GLN A 83 -14.76 -7.83 5.35
C GLN A 83 -13.76 -6.98 6.13
N TYR A 84 -12.57 -6.82 5.57
CA TYR A 84 -11.49 -5.99 6.09
C TYR A 84 -11.02 -5.02 5.01
N VAL A 85 -10.61 -3.82 5.40
CA VAL A 85 -9.95 -2.86 4.51
C VAL A 85 -8.49 -2.73 4.92
N LEU A 86 -7.60 -3.08 4.00
CA LEU A 86 -6.16 -3.03 4.16
C LEU A 86 -5.62 -1.78 3.46
N LYS A 87 -4.96 -0.92 4.21
CA LYS A 87 -4.31 0.27 3.67
C LYS A 87 -2.79 0.05 3.65
N PRO A 88 -2.17 -0.08 2.47
CA PRO A 88 -0.73 -0.31 2.38
C PRO A 88 0.04 0.94 2.83
N ASP A 89 1.17 0.72 3.48
CA ASP A 89 2.16 1.76 3.71
C ASP A 89 2.82 2.21 2.39
N TYR A 90 3.35 3.43 2.36
CA TYR A 90 4.16 3.87 1.22
C TYR A 90 5.47 3.08 1.14
N THR A 91 6.16 2.93 2.26
CA THR A 91 7.47 2.30 2.31
C THR A 91 7.36 0.79 2.44
N LEU A 92 8.18 0.08 1.67
CA LEU A 92 8.45 -1.33 1.94
C LEU A 92 9.38 -1.45 3.15
N ALA A 93 9.07 -2.41 4.02
CA ALA A 93 9.91 -2.75 5.15
C ALA A 93 10.91 -3.84 4.76
N VAL A 94 12.11 -3.79 5.33
CA VAL A 94 13.03 -4.94 5.30
C VAL A 94 12.47 -6.01 6.23
N ILE A 95 12.50 -7.27 5.80
CA ILE A 95 12.03 -8.39 6.62
C ILE A 95 13.00 -8.62 7.79
N PRO A 96 12.54 -8.54 9.05
CA PRO A 96 13.36 -8.88 10.20
C PRO A 96 13.79 -10.36 10.18
N ALA A 97 14.94 -10.67 10.79
CA ALA A 97 15.51 -12.02 10.73
C ALA A 97 14.57 -13.07 11.35
N GLU A 98 13.86 -12.69 12.42
CA GLU A 98 12.86 -13.51 13.11
C GLU A 98 11.66 -13.89 12.23
N HIS A 99 11.36 -13.09 11.19
CA HIS A 99 10.25 -13.29 10.27
C HIS A 99 10.71 -13.75 8.87
N ALA A 100 11.98 -14.12 8.72
CA ALA A 100 12.53 -14.52 7.42
C ALA A 100 11.79 -15.71 6.79
N GLY A 101 11.25 -16.62 7.62
CA GLY A 101 10.46 -17.78 7.20
C GLY A 101 8.96 -17.52 7.03
N ASP A 102 8.46 -16.39 7.51
CA ASP A 102 7.02 -16.13 7.57
C ASP A 102 6.52 -15.56 6.23
N ALA A 103 5.31 -15.98 5.82
CA ALA A 103 4.62 -15.36 4.70
C ALA A 103 4.00 -14.00 5.09
N TRP A 104 3.60 -13.88 6.36
CA TRP A 104 3.06 -12.65 6.95
C TRP A 104 3.25 -12.68 8.47
N TRP A 105 3.23 -11.50 9.10
CA TRP A 105 3.26 -11.39 10.56
C TRP A 105 2.51 -10.14 11.04
N LEU A 106 2.17 -10.10 12.33
CA LEU A 106 1.67 -8.90 12.99
C LEU A 106 2.84 -8.16 13.63
N GLY A 107 3.09 -6.92 13.20
CA GLY A 107 4.11 -6.06 13.78
C GLY A 107 3.71 -5.53 15.15
N ALA A 108 4.71 -5.13 15.94
CA ALA A 108 4.50 -4.49 17.24
C ALA A 108 3.78 -3.12 17.13
N ASP A 109 3.76 -2.53 15.93
CA ASP A 109 3.03 -1.31 15.59
C ASP A 109 1.54 -1.56 15.24
N GLY A 110 1.09 -2.81 15.35
CA GLY A 110 -0.29 -3.21 15.06
C GLY A 110 -0.61 -3.38 13.57
N LYS A 111 0.40 -3.32 12.70
CA LYS A 111 0.21 -3.54 11.26
C LYS A 111 0.40 -5.00 10.89
N VAL A 112 -0.33 -5.45 9.89
CA VAL A 112 -0.07 -6.73 9.24
C VAL A 112 1.00 -6.51 8.18
N TYR A 113 2.07 -7.29 8.23
CA TYR A 113 3.13 -7.28 7.23
C TYR A 113 3.01 -8.51 6.35
N ILE A 114 3.11 -8.32 5.04
CA ILE A 114 3.06 -9.42 4.06
C ILE A 114 4.32 -9.39 3.23
N LYS A 115 5.00 -10.53 3.18
CA LYS A 115 6.24 -10.74 2.45
C LYS A 115 6.01 -10.60 0.94
N ASN A 116 6.85 -9.83 0.28
CA ASN A 116 6.87 -9.73 -1.18
C ASN A 116 7.63 -10.92 -1.80
N GLY A 117 7.40 -11.18 -3.08
CA GLY A 117 8.04 -12.29 -3.80
C GLY A 117 9.56 -12.19 -3.94
N ASP A 118 10.16 -11.02 -3.63
CA ASP A 118 11.62 -10.82 -3.61
C ASP A 118 12.32 -11.51 -2.44
N GLY A 119 11.54 -11.96 -1.45
CA GLY A 119 12.03 -12.63 -0.25
C GLY A 119 12.81 -11.75 0.73
N LYS A 120 12.87 -10.43 0.50
CA LYS A 120 13.69 -9.46 1.25
C LYS A 120 12.88 -8.32 1.84
N THR A 121 11.76 -7.99 1.20
CA THR A 121 10.89 -6.88 1.62
C THR A 121 9.49 -7.36 1.96
N ALA A 122 8.79 -6.57 2.74
CA ALA A 122 7.39 -6.75 3.06
C ALA A 122 6.63 -5.44 2.94
N GLN A 123 5.34 -5.53 2.65
CA GLN A 123 4.42 -4.41 2.74
C GLN A 123 3.72 -4.43 4.11
N GLY A 124 3.80 -3.33 4.85
CA GLY A 124 2.96 -3.09 6.03
C GLY A 124 1.57 -2.61 5.65
N PHE A 125 0.55 -3.05 6.40
CA PHE A 125 -0.85 -2.68 6.23
C PHE A 125 -1.50 -2.29 7.54
N ALA A 126 -2.15 -1.14 7.54
CA ALA A 126 -3.17 -0.84 8.54
C ALA A 126 -4.47 -1.60 8.19
N VAL A 127 -5.08 -2.27 9.16
CA VAL A 127 -6.33 -3.02 8.99
C VAL A 127 -7.48 -2.21 9.61
N LYS A 128 -8.59 -2.08 8.89
CA LYS A 128 -9.83 -1.48 9.35
C LYS A 128 -11.02 -2.39 9.13
#